data_AF-S5ZG53-F1
#
_entry.id   AF-S5ZG53-F1
#
_cell.length_a   1.000
_cell.length_b   1.000
_cell.length_c   1.000
_cell.angle_alpha   90.00
_cell.angle_beta   90.00
_cell.angle_gamma   90.00
#
_symmetry.space_group_name_H-M   'P 1'
#
loop_
_entity.id
_entity.type
_entity.pdbx_description
1 polymer ?
#
loop_
_entity_poly.entity_id
_entity_poly.type
_entity_poly.pdbx_seq_one_letter_code
_entity_poly.pdbx_strand_id
1 'polypeptide(L)'
;MAINVVVAPTYLYVRSRAPENDPPIRLAFGKALDRAISKYNYYSMHTTRSLLGKAQRCAMAVLRNELKNMEVEVSGEELKEQARKMWRMLAAWYKSPYVRYLRPKTHVIIMRSGDFIGALYAQPDFEDNVGQFYEVKSFDIEKEPKKHVQVQAGVFSLLGPLFLVYFSEQDGYYTVKQKFVPGDPQILDDVVDFLKSRPEGSETQPLERLLRSFPSRIYVKENDWKRAKKI
;
A
#
# COMPACT_ATOMS: atom_id res chain seq x y z
N MET A 1 0.60 -20.81 -28.51
CA MET A 1 -0.45 -20.91 -27.48
C MET A 1 -0.25 -19.78 -26.49
N ALA A 2 -1.31 -19.06 -26.11
CA ALA A 2 -1.20 -17.99 -25.12
C ALA A 2 -0.93 -18.60 -23.74
N ILE A 3 0.13 -18.16 -23.06
CA ILE A 3 0.43 -18.58 -21.69
C ILE A 3 -0.52 -17.82 -20.76
N ASN A 4 -1.35 -18.56 -20.03
CA ASN A 4 -2.25 -18.00 -19.03
C ASN A 4 -1.61 -18.08 -17.65
N VAL A 5 -1.77 -17.03 -16.86
CA VAL A 5 -1.19 -16.91 -15.51
C VAL A 5 -2.26 -16.63 -14.48
N VAL A 6 -2.12 -17.24 -13.31
CA VAL A 6 -2.96 -16.92 -12.15
C VAL A 6 -2.46 -15.61 -11.57
N VAL A 7 -3.34 -14.63 -11.41
CA VAL A 7 -3.03 -13.31 -10.89
C VAL A 7 -3.93 -12.97 -9.70
N ALA A 8 -3.38 -12.36 -8.67
CA ALA A 8 -4.14 -11.85 -7.53
C ALA A 8 -3.63 -10.46 -7.11
N PRO A 9 -4.49 -9.59 -6.57
CA PRO A 9 -4.03 -8.38 -5.90
C PRO A 9 -3.31 -8.69 -4.58
N THR A 10 -2.26 -7.92 -4.25
CA THR A 10 -1.46 -8.13 -3.02
C THR A 10 -2.30 -8.17 -1.74
N TYR A 11 -3.41 -7.43 -1.66
CA TYR A 11 -4.24 -7.42 -0.45
C TYR A 11 -4.84 -8.81 -0.14
N LEU A 12 -5.13 -9.64 -1.14
CA LEU A 12 -5.64 -11.01 -0.91
C LEU A 12 -4.56 -11.88 -0.26
N TYR A 13 -3.33 -11.79 -0.77
CA TYR A 13 -2.18 -12.49 -0.19
C TYR A 13 -1.94 -12.05 1.26
N VAL A 14 -1.89 -10.73 1.50
CA VAL A 14 -1.72 -10.17 2.85
C VAL A 14 -2.80 -10.67 3.80
N ARG A 15 -4.08 -10.61 3.40
CA ARG A 15 -5.21 -11.07 4.22
C ARG A 15 -5.11 -12.56 4.56
N SER A 16 -4.60 -13.39 3.64
CA SER A 16 -4.45 -14.83 3.87
C SER A 16 -3.36 -15.19 4.90
N ARG A 17 -2.32 -14.34 5.04
CA ARG A 17 -1.17 -14.60 5.94
C ARG A 17 -1.21 -13.80 7.24
N ALA A 18 -1.89 -12.66 7.20
CA ALA A 18 -1.99 -11.71 8.30
C ALA A 18 -3.36 -11.01 8.24
N PRO A 19 -4.45 -11.73 8.61
CA PRO A 19 -5.77 -11.12 8.69
C PRO A 19 -5.72 -9.95 9.67
N GLU A 20 -6.24 -8.81 9.23
CA GLU A 20 -6.28 -7.59 10.02
C GLU A 20 -7.49 -7.63 10.95
N ASN A 21 -7.26 -7.51 12.27
CA ASN A 21 -8.29 -7.48 13.30
C ASN A 21 -8.36 -6.09 13.97
N ASP A 22 -8.00 -5.04 13.24
CA ASP A 22 -8.05 -3.69 13.77
C ASP A 22 -9.50 -3.23 13.99
N PRO A 23 -9.76 -2.44 15.05
CA PRO A 23 -11.07 -1.83 15.26
C PRO A 23 -11.54 -1.08 14.00
N PRO A 24 -12.82 -1.18 13.61
CA PRO A 24 -13.35 -0.57 12.38
C PRO A 24 -13.00 0.92 12.22
N ILE A 25 -13.03 1.68 13.33
CA ILE A 25 -12.66 3.10 13.31
C ILE A 25 -11.20 3.33 12.91
N ARG A 26 -10.26 2.45 13.30
CA ARG A 26 -8.85 2.55 12.89
C ARG A 26 -8.68 2.24 11.41
N LEU A 27 -9.39 1.23 10.90
CA LEU A 27 -9.42 0.88 9.48
C LEU A 27 -9.97 2.04 8.63
N ALA A 28 -11.13 2.57 9.02
CA ALA A 28 -11.77 3.69 8.35
C ALA A 28 -10.90 4.96 8.40
N PHE A 29 -10.23 5.21 9.53
CA PHE A 29 -9.28 6.32 9.68
C PHE A 29 -8.09 6.18 8.73
N GLY A 30 -7.46 5.00 8.67
CA GLY A 30 -6.33 4.74 7.79
C GLY A 30 -6.68 4.99 6.32
N LYS A 31 -7.80 4.43 5.85
CA LYS A 31 -8.32 4.65 4.49
C LYS A 31 -8.62 6.13 4.20
N ALA A 32 -9.24 6.81 5.15
CA ALA A 32 -9.58 8.23 5.02
C ALA A 32 -8.33 9.11 4.91
N LEU A 33 -7.30 8.81 5.71
CA LEU A 33 -6.03 9.52 5.65
C LEU A 33 -5.29 9.25 4.33
N ASP A 34 -5.20 8.00 3.88
CA ASP A 34 -4.61 7.64 2.58
C ASP A 34 -5.28 8.44 1.44
N ARG A 35 -6.62 8.39 1.39
CA ARG A 35 -7.37 9.08 0.33
C ARG A 35 -7.15 10.59 0.35
N ALA A 36 -7.07 11.18 1.54
CA ALA A 36 -6.84 12.61 1.70
C ALA A 36 -5.42 13.01 1.30
N ILE A 37 -4.41 12.24 1.69
CA ILE A 37 -3.00 12.44 1.34
C ILE A 37 -2.81 12.30 -0.17
N SER A 38 -3.35 11.25 -0.79
CA SER A 38 -3.26 11.02 -2.23
C SER A 38 -3.84 12.18 -3.04
N LYS A 39 -5.03 12.68 -2.66
CA LYS A 39 -5.62 13.87 -3.30
C LYS A 39 -4.83 15.14 -3.01
N TYR A 40 -4.34 15.31 -1.77
CA TYR A 40 -3.52 16.46 -1.39
C TYR A 40 -2.31 16.57 -2.32
N ASN A 41 -1.52 15.50 -2.44
CA ASN A 41 -0.32 15.48 -3.26
C ASN A 41 -0.65 15.84 -4.71
N TYR A 42 -1.62 15.16 -5.32
CA TYR A 42 -2.04 15.41 -6.70
C TYR A 42 -2.41 16.88 -6.95
N TYR A 43 -3.30 17.46 -6.14
CA TYR A 43 -3.75 18.82 -6.37
C TYR A 43 -2.75 19.89 -5.92
N SER A 44 -1.89 19.61 -4.94
CA SER A 44 -0.87 20.56 -4.47
C SER A 44 0.18 20.87 -5.54
N MET A 45 0.41 19.95 -6.49
CA MET A 45 1.29 20.20 -7.65
C MET A 45 0.72 21.26 -8.61
N HIS A 46 -0.57 21.55 -8.53
CA HIS A 46 -1.27 22.46 -9.44
C HIS A 46 -1.73 23.76 -8.77
N THR A 47 -1.32 24.02 -7.53
CA THR A 47 -1.71 25.24 -6.82
C THR A 47 -0.72 25.62 -5.74
N THR A 48 -0.56 26.93 -5.54
CA THR A 48 0.26 27.50 -4.45
C THR A 48 -0.52 27.69 -3.15
N ARG A 49 -1.85 27.53 -3.18
CA ARG A 49 -2.70 27.68 -1.99
C ARG A 49 -2.65 26.42 -1.13
N SER A 50 -2.60 26.58 0.19
CA SER A 50 -2.71 25.45 1.10
C SER A 50 -4.03 24.69 0.89
N LEU A 51 -3.92 23.37 0.73
CA LEU A 51 -5.06 22.47 0.59
C LEU A 51 -5.40 21.72 1.88
N LEU A 52 -4.75 22.05 3.01
CA LEU A 52 -4.90 21.32 4.28
C LEU A 52 -6.36 21.22 4.73
N GLY A 53 -7.10 22.33 4.75
CA GLY A 53 -8.51 22.32 5.12
C GLY A 53 -9.39 21.50 4.16
N LYS A 54 -9.03 21.45 2.86
CA LYS A 54 -9.74 20.61 1.87
C LYS A 54 -9.41 19.14 2.08
N ALA A 55 -8.16 18.79 2.37
CA ALA A 55 -7.74 17.44 2.69
C ALA A 55 -8.42 16.93 3.96
N GLN A 56 -8.50 17.74 5.02
CA GLN A 56 -9.22 17.36 6.24
C GLN A 56 -10.70 17.10 5.98
N ARG A 57 -11.39 17.98 5.22
CA ARG A 57 -12.78 17.75 4.84
C ARG A 57 -12.96 16.48 4.03
N CYS A 58 -12.04 16.20 3.09
CA CYS A 58 -12.03 14.96 2.32
C CYS A 58 -11.87 13.74 3.25
N ALA A 59 -10.90 13.78 4.16
CA ALA A 59 -10.65 12.69 5.11
C ALA A 59 -11.90 12.43 5.96
N MET A 60 -12.51 13.46 6.53
CA MET A 60 -13.72 13.31 7.35
C MET A 60 -14.93 12.81 6.57
N ALA A 61 -15.07 13.17 5.30
CA ALA A 61 -16.12 12.62 4.44
C ALA A 61 -15.92 11.12 4.18
N VAL A 62 -14.67 10.70 3.88
CA VAL A 62 -14.33 9.29 3.68
C VAL A 62 -14.51 8.50 4.97
N LEU A 63 -14.04 9.01 6.12
CA LEU A 63 -14.19 8.36 7.42
C LEU A 63 -15.66 8.05 7.74
N ARG A 64 -16.54 9.04 7.61
CA ARG A 64 -17.98 8.85 7.88
C ARG A 64 -18.61 7.85 6.92
N ASN A 65 -18.22 7.88 5.65
CA ASN A 65 -18.72 6.93 4.67
C ASN A 65 -18.26 5.49 4.96
N GLU A 66 -16.99 5.28 5.30
CA GLU A 66 -16.47 3.96 5.66
C GLU A 66 -17.13 3.43 6.94
N LEU A 67 -17.28 4.25 7.98
CA LEU A 67 -17.98 3.85 9.21
C LEU A 67 -19.44 3.46 8.95
N LYS A 68 -20.14 4.25 8.12
CA LYS A 68 -21.50 3.92 7.70
C LYS A 68 -21.56 2.59 6.94
N ASN A 69 -20.63 2.35 6.01
CA ASN A 69 -20.57 1.10 5.23
C ASN A 69 -20.24 -0.12 6.10
N MET A 70 -19.54 0.08 7.21
CA MET A 70 -19.25 -0.96 8.20
C MET A 70 -20.35 -1.10 9.25
N GLU A 71 -21.44 -0.31 9.16
CA GLU A 71 -22.54 -0.27 10.13
C GLU A 71 -22.09 0.04 11.57
N VAL A 72 -21.06 0.90 11.69
CA VAL A 72 -20.48 1.31 12.98
C VAL A 72 -20.95 2.71 13.34
N GLU A 73 -21.68 2.80 14.45
CA GLU A 73 -22.00 4.08 15.07
C GLU A 73 -20.87 4.56 15.97
N VAL A 74 -20.54 5.85 15.86
CA VAL A 74 -19.52 6.51 16.67
C VAL A 74 -20.09 7.78 17.27
N SER A 75 -19.65 8.12 18.47
CA SER A 75 -20.13 9.32 19.14
C SER A 75 -19.64 10.60 18.45
N GLY A 76 -20.37 11.70 18.66
CA GLY A 76 -19.93 13.01 18.16
C GLY A 76 -18.58 13.46 18.74
N GLU A 77 -18.26 13.06 19.98
CA GLU A 77 -16.98 13.40 20.60
C GLU A 77 -15.82 12.58 20.00
N GLU A 78 -16.04 11.29 19.77
CA GLU A 78 -15.06 10.42 19.11
C GLU A 78 -14.75 10.90 17.68
N LEU A 79 -15.78 11.32 16.93
CA LEU A 79 -15.58 11.95 15.62
C LEU A 79 -14.78 13.25 15.69
N LYS A 80 -14.99 14.08 16.71
CA LYS A 80 -14.19 15.29 16.93
C LYS A 80 -12.74 14.96 17.27
N GLU A 81 -12.50 13.91 18.05
CA GLU A 81 -11.16 13.43 18.35
C GLU A 81 -10.45 12.94 17.09
N GLN A 82 -11.11 12.11 16.27
CA GLN A 82 -10.55 11.67 14.98
C GLN A 82 -10.27 12.87 14.06
N ALA A 83 -11.15 13.88 14.02
CA ALA A 83 -10.93 15.08 13.23
C ALA A 83 -9.71 15.88 13.69
N ARG A 84 -9.49 16.01 15.02
CA ARG A 84 -8.30 16.64 15.60
C ARG A 84 -7.04 15.85 15.24
N LYS A 85 -7.09 14.52 15.38
CA LYS A 85 -5.96 13.63 15.03
C LYS A 85 -5.60 13.74 13.55
N MET A 86 -6.59 13.64 12.64
CA MET A 86 -6.39 13.82 11.20
C MET A 86 -5.77 15.16 10.86
N TRP A 87 -6.25 16.25 11.48
CA TRP A 87 -5.67 17.57 11.26
C TRP A 87 -4.18 17.62 11.59
N ARG A 88 -3.79 17.11 12.76
CA ARG A 88 -2.38 17.12 13.18
C ARG A 88 -1.51 16.25 12.26
N MET A 89 -1.99 15.09 11.84
CA MET A 89 -1.29 14.22 10.89
C MET A 89 -1.17 14.87 9.50
N LEU A 90 -2.24 15.45 8.96
CA LEU A 90 -2.19 16.15 7.68
C LEU A 90 -1.27 17.38 7.73
N ALA A 91 -1.25 18.11 8.85
CA ALA A 91 -0.33 19.23 9.06
C ALA A 91 1.14 18.78 9.10
N ALA A 92 1.43 17.61 9.69
CA ALA A 92 2.74 16.99 9.64
C ALA A 92 3.11 16.54 8.22
N TRP A 93 2.16 15.89 7.53
CA TRP A 93 2.35 15.44 6.14
C TRP A 93 2.66 16.60 5.20
N TYR A 94 1.92 17.72 5.31
CA TYR A 94 2.11 18.92 4.49
C TYR A 94 3.55 19.45 4.53
N LYS A 95 4.24 19.31 5.66
CA LYS A 95 5.63 19.77 5.83
C LYS A 95 6.66 18.73 5.39
N SER A 96 6.22 17.52 5.07
CA SER A 96 7.11 16.40 4.72
C SER A 96 7.59 16.50 3.26
N PRO A 97 8.73 15.89 2.91
CA PRO A 97 9.22 15.87 1.53
C PRO A 97 8.35 15.02 0.59
N TYR A 98 7.45 14.19 1.12
CA TYR A 98 6.65 13.23 0.35
C TYR A 98 5.45 13.87 -0.35
N VAL A 99 5.10 15.12 -0.03
CA VAL A 99 3.93 15.82 -0.61
C VAL A 99 3.99 15.97 -2.13
N ARG A 100 5.20 15.87 -2.70
CA ARG A 100 5.45 16.00 -4.14
C ARG A 100 5.39 14.66 -4.89
N TYR A 101 5.28 13.54 -4.18
CA TYR A 101 5.28 12.23 -4.79
C TYR A 101 3.87 11.81 -5.16
N LEU A 102 3.74 11.13 -6.30
CA LEU A 102 2.46 10.67 -6.82
C LEU A 102 2.35 9.16 -6.73
N ARG A 103 1.11 8.67 -6.73
CA ARG A 103 0.85 7.24 -6.74
C ARG A 103 1.34 6.65 -8.06
N PRO A 104 2.17 5.59 -8.03
CA PRO A 104 2.64 4.94 -9.24
C PRO A 104 1.48 4.24 -9.96
N LYS A 105 1.72 3.88 -11.23
CA LYS A 105 0.85 2.89 -11.90
C LYS A 105 0.90 1.57 -11.13
N THR A 106 -0.17 0.79 -11.20
CA THR A 106 -0.16 -0.59 -10.70
C THR A 106 0.95 -1.38 -11.39
N HIS A 107 1.81 -2.01 -10.60
CA HIS A 107 2.86 -2.91 -11.06
C HIS A 107 2.39 -4.36 -11.00
N VAL A 108 3.08 -5.22 -11.74
CA VAL A 108 2.90 -6.66 -11.65
C VAL A 108 4.22 -7.34 -11.29
N ILE A 109 4.22 -8.12 -10.21
CA ILE A 109 5.32 -9.02 -9.88
C ILE A 109 4.97 -10.37 -10.47
N ILE A 110 5.74 -10.83 -11.46
CA ILE A 110 5.54 -12.11 -12.15
C ILE A 110 6.58 -13.10 -11.66
N MET A 111 6.15 -14.30 -11.31
CA MET A 111 6.97 -15.35 -10.72
C MET A 111 6.87 -16.61 -11.56
N ARG A 112 8.00 -17.19 -11.93
CA ARG A 112 8.10 -18.48 -12.61
C ARG A 112 8.84 -19.47 -11.73
N SER A 113 8.21 -20.61 -11.44
CA SER A 113 8.80 -21.73 -10.69
C SER A 113 8.46 -23.05 -11.38
N GLY A 114 9.45 -23.63 -12.07
CA GLY A 114 9.22 -24.75 -12.99
C GLY A 114 8.24 -24.36 -14.10
N ASP A 115 7.17 -25.14 -14.23
CA ASP A 115 6.09 -24.91 -15.20
C ASP A 115 5.02 -23.92 -14.72
N PHE A 116 5.06 -23.54 -13.44
CA PHE A 116 4.10 -22.60 -12.89
C PHE A 116 4.51 -21.15 -13.16
N ILE A 117 3.58 -20.34 -13.63
CA ILE A 117 3.71 -18.89 -13.74
C ILE A 117 2.51 -18.22 -13.06
N GLY A 118 2.80 -17.37 -12.10
CA GLY A 118 1.81 -16.59 -11.36
C GLY A 118 2.20 -15.12 -11.25
N ALA A 119 1.26 -14.27 -10.84
CA ALA A 119 1.50 -12.85 -10.70
C ALA A 119 0.78 -12.21 -9.50
N LEU A 120 1.38 -11.17 -8.91
CA LEU A 120 0.71 -10.27 -7.97
C LEU A 120 0.60 -8.85 -8.53
N TYR A 121 -0.57 -8.23 -8.41
CA TYR A 121 -0.69 -6.78 -8.58
C TYR A 121 -0.24 -6.05 -7.32
N ALA A 122 0.72 -5.15 -7.48
CA ALA A 122 1.29 -4.35 -6.41
C ALA A 122 1.25 -2.86 -6.76
N GLN A 123 0.82 -2.03 -5.82
CA GLN A 123 0.81 -0.57 -5.97
C GLN A 123 1.14 0.06 -4.62
N PRO A 124 2.42 0.39 -4.38
CA PRO A 124 2.79 1.24 -3.25
C PRO A 124 2.08 2.59 -3.32
N ASP A 125 1.95 3.27 -2.18
CA ASP A 125 1.25 4.54 -2.13
C ASP A 125 1.87 5.65 -3.00
N PHE A 126 3.20 5.74 -3.03
CA PHE A 126 3.94 6.75 -3.77
C PHE A 126 5.23 6.23 -4.42
N GLU A 127 5.65 6.90 -5.49
CA GLU A 127 6.95 6.71 -6.16
C GLU A 127 7.60 8.10 -6.39
N ASP A 128 8.91 8.20 -6.19
CA ASP A 128 9.66 9.41 -6.52
C ASP A 128 10.31 9.34 -7.92
N ASN A 129 10.93 10.45 -8.34
CA ASN A 129 11.50 10.57 -9.68
C ASN A 129 12.74 9.70 -9.93
N VAL A 130 13.29 9.05 -8.90
CA VAL A 130 14.44 8.14 -9.02
C VAL A 130 14.05 6.67 -8.86
N GLY A 131 12.75 6.38 -8.77
CA GLY A 131 12.20 5.02 -8.73
C GLY A 131 12.23 4.37 -7.34
N GLN A 132 12.23 5.17 -6.26
CA GLN A 132 12.01 4.66 -4.91
C GLN A 132 10.52 4.65 -4.59
N PHE A 133 10.07 3.60 -3.89
CA PHE A 133 8.70 3.42 -3.49
C PHE A 133 8.50 3.76 -2.02
N TYR A 134 7.31 4.25 -1.70
CA TYR A 134 6.93 4.64 -0.35
C TYR A 134 5.53 4.10 -0.04
N GLU A 135 5.39 3.48 1.12
CA GLU A 135 4.12 2.97 1.63
C GLU A 135 3.81 3.65 2.96
N VAL A 136 2.65 4.29 3.07
CA VAL A 136 2.32 5.15 4.19
C VAL A 136 1.46 4.41 5.21
N LYS A 137 1.78 4.54 6.50
CA LYS A 137 0.99 4.00 7.61
C LYS A 137 0.55 5.09 8.56
N SER A 138 -0.71 5.08 8.94
CA SER A 138 -1.34 6.09 9.81
C SER A 138 -1.03 5.92 11.30
N PHE A 139 -0.04 5.10 11.65
CA PHE A 139 0.35 4.76 13.01
C PHE A 139 1.86 4.53 13.08
N ASP A 140 2.42 4.51 14.29
CA ASP A 140 3.85 4.31 14.52
C ASP A 140 4.20 2.82 14.38
N ILE A 141 4.82 2.43 13.27
CA ILE A 141 5.14 1.03 12.97
C ILE A 141 6.23 0.45 13.87
N GLU A 142 7.02 1.30 14.54
CA GLU A 142 8.08 0.85 15.45
C GLU A 142 7.51 0.56 16.84
N LYS A 143 6.50 1.33 17.27
CA LYS A 143 5.77 1.08 18.52
C LYS A 143 4.70 0.01 18.39
N GLU A 144 4.01 -0.02 17.24
CA GLU A 144 2.91 -0.95 16.94
C GLU A 144 3.26 -1.78 15.68
N PRO A 145 4.24 -2.70 15.75
CA PRO A 145 4.58 -3.53 14.59
C PRO A 145 3.43 -4.49 14.26
N LYS A 146 2.88 -4.37 13.05
CA LYS A 146 1.79 -5.23 12.57
C LYS A 146 2.27 -6.19 11.49
N LYS A 147 1.86 -7.46 11.62
CA LYS A 147 2.23 -8.53 10.66
C LYS A 147 1.79 -8.21 9.23
N HIS A 148 0.60 -7.64 9.03
CA HIS A 148 0.11 -7.30 7.69
C HIS A 148 0.99 -6.25 7.00
N VAL A 149 1.55 -5.29 7.75
CA VAL A 149 2.50 -4.30 7.22
C VAL A 149 3.78 -4.98 6.77
N GLN A 150 4.30 -5.91 7.56
CA GLN A 150 5.52 -6.66 7.22
C GLN A 150 5.32 -7.49 5.95
N VAL A 151 4.21 -8.23 5.84
CA VAL A 151 3.90 -9.06 4.66
C VAL A 151 3.72 -8.19 3.42
N GLN A 152 2.96 -7.10 3.51
CA GLN A 152 2.75 -6.18 2.40
C GLN A 152 4.06 -5.52 1.95
N ALA A 153 4.86 -5.04 2.91
CA ALA A 153 6.13 -4.39 2.63
C ALA A 153 7.13 -5.37 2.01
N GLY A 154 7.16 -6.63 2.44
CA GLY A 154 7.94 -7.69 1.83
C GLY A 154 7.64 -7.83 0.35
N VAL A 155 6.35 -7.90 -0.03
CA VAL A 155 5.96 -7.95 -1.45
C VAL A 155 6.35 -6.69 -2.20
N PHE A 156 6.05 -5.51 -1.66
CA PHE A 156 6.32 -4.24 -2.35
C PHE A 156 7.81 -3.95 -2.52
N SER A 157 8.66 -4.43 -1.60
CA SER A 157 10.12 -4.31 -1.69
C SER A 157 10.73 -5.08 -2.88
N LEU A 158 9.99 -6.01 -3.48
CA LEU A 158 10.38 -6.68 -4.72
C LEU A 158 10.27 -5.76 -5.96
N LEU A 159 9.57 -4.63 -5.86
CA LEU A 159 9.48 -3.66 -6.95
C LEU A 159 10.78 -2.85 -7.12
N GLY A 160 11.43 -2.55 -6.00
CA GLY A 160 12.60 -1.67 -5.88
C GLY A 160 12.80 -1.24 -4.42
N PRO A 161 13.69 -0.27 -4.16
CA PRO A 161 13.87 0.28 -2.82
C PRO A 161 12.54 0.77 -2.24
N LEU A 162 12.17 0.27 -1.07
CA LEU A 162 10.92 0.59 -0.39
C LEU A 162 11.21 1.26 0.95
N PHE A 163 10.47 2.34 1.22
CA PHE A 163 10.43 2.97 2.54
C PHE A 163 9.01 2.90 3.12
N LEU A 164 8.89 2.40 4.35
CA LEU A 164 7.68 2.58 5.14
C LEU A 164 7.71 3.98 5.73
N VAL A 165 6.75 4.82 5.35
CA VAL A 165 6.57 6.16 5.88
C VAL A 165 5.46 6.11 6.92
N TYR A 166 5.69 6.67 8.10
CA TYR A 166 4.76 6.51 9.20
C TYR A 166 4.71 7.72 10.13
N PHE A 167 3.61 7.84 10.87
CA PHE A 167 3.38 8.95 11.78
C PHE A 167 3.73 8.56 13.22
N SER A 168 4.64 9.31 13.84
CA SER A 168 5.04 9.15 15.24
C SER A 168 4.51 10.32 16.04
N GLU A 169 3.73 10.05 17.09
CA GLU A 169 3.25 11.07 18.04
C GLU A 169 4.22 11.22 19.22
N GLN A 170 4.56 12.47 19.54
CA GLN A 170 5.32 12.89 20.72
C GLN A 170 4.69 14.17 21.26
N ASP A 171 4.30 14.16 22.54
CA ASP A 171 3.69 15.32 23.24
C ASP A 171 2.50 15.95 22.50
N GLY A 172 1.68 15.12 21.84
CA GLY A 172 0.51 15.55 21.07
C GLY A 172 0.82 16.08 19.65
N TYR A 173 2.09 16.11 19.25
CA TYR A 173 2.53 16.50 17.91
C TYR A 173 2.92 15.27 17.08
N TYR A 174 2.52 15.28 15.81
CA TYR A 174 2.91 14.24 14.86
C TYR A 174 4.15 14.67 14.07
N THR A 175 5.06 13.73 13.89
CA THR A 175 6.18 13.80 12.95
C THR A 175 6.06 12.66 11.94
N VAL A 176 6.54 12.89 10.72
CA VAL A 176 6.62 11.85 9.68
C VAL A 176 8.02 11.27 9.70
N LYS A 177 8.11 9.96 9.89
CA LYS A 177 9.36 9.18 9.87
C LYS A 177 9.34 8.21 8.71
N GLN A 178 10.51 7.67 8.39
CA GLN A 178 10.64 6.61 7.39
C GLN A 178 11.57 5.49 7.89
N LYS A 179 11.30 4.28 7.42
CA LYS A 179 12.15 3.10 7.64
C LYS A 179 12.36 2.36 6.32
N PHE A 180 13.61 2.08 5.99
CA PHE A 180 13.94 1.28 4.80
C PHE A 180 13.52 -0.18 5.01
N VAL A 181 12.97 -0.80 3.95
CA VAL A 181 12.62 -2.21 3.93
C VAL A 181 13.52 -2.93 2.90
N PRO A 182 14.41 -3.83 3.35
CA PRO A 182 15.22 -4.61 2.43
C PRO A 182 14.33 -5.55 1.61
N GLY A 183 14.66 -5.69 0.33
CA GLY A 183 14.04 -6.68 -0.54
C GLY A 183 14.45 -8.09 -0.14
N ASP A 184 13.46 -8.96 0.09
CA ASP A 184 13.68 -10.37 0.38
C ASP A 184 12.95 -11.26 -0.64
N PRO A 185 13.67 -11.78 -1.65
CA PRO A 185 13.09 -12.69 -2.64
C PRO A 185 12.54 -13.99 -2.06
N GLN A 186 12.89 -14.39 -0.83
CA GLN A 186 12.40 -15.64 -0.23
C GLN A 186 10.89 -15.65 0.00
N ILE A 187 10.26 -14.47 0.14
CA ILE A 187 8.79 -14.35 0.23
C ILE A 187 8.07 -14.94 -1.00
N LEU A 188 8.77 -15.04 -2.14
CA LEU A 188 8.19 -15.53 -3.39
C LEU A 188 7.78 -16.99 -3.34
N ASP A 189 8.40 -17.81 -2.48
CA ASP A 189 7.97 -19.20 -2.27
C ASP A 189 6.56 -19.26 -1.69
N ASP A 190 6.32 -18.50 -0.62
CA ASP A 190 5.00 -18.43 0.01
C ASP A 190 3.94 -17.82 -0.92
N VAL A 191 4.32 -16.83 -1.74
CA VAL A 191 3.44 -16.23 -2.75
C VAL A 191 3.09 -17.22 -3.85
N VAL A 192 4.05 -18.01 -4.34
CA VAL A 192 3.79 -19.02 -5.37
C VAL A 192 2.84 -20.09 -4.83
N ASP A 193 3.04 -20.56 -3.61
CA ASP A 193 2.17 -21.55 -2.98
C ASP A 193 0.75 -21.00 -2.78
N PHE A 194 0.64 -19.73 -2.35
CA PHE A 194 -0.63 -19.02 -2.31
C PHE A 194 -1.32 -18.99 -3.68
N LEU A 195 -0.64 -18.58 -4.75
CA LEU A 195 -1.24 -18.49 -6.08
C LEU A 195 -1.60 -19.86 -6.68
N LYS A 196 -0.81 -20.91 -6.42
CA LYS A 196 -1.11 -22.29 -6.82
C LYS A 196 -2.41 -22.79 -6.20
N SER A 197 -2.75 -22.34 -4.99
CA SER A 197 -4.03 -22.66 -4.34
C SER A 197 -5.25 -22.04 -5.01
N ARG A 198 -5.06 -21.11 -5.97
CA ARG A 198 -6.13 -20.38 -6.68
C ARG A 198 -7.14 -19.75 -5.70
N PRO A 199 -6.69 -18.81 -4.86
CA PRO A 199 -7.51 -18.21 -3.83
C PRO A 199 -8.71 -17.50 -4.46
N GLU A 200 -9.84 -17.48 -3.74
CA GLU A 200 -11.02 -16.75 -4.18
C GLU A 200 -10.70 -15.27 -4.44
N GLY A 201 -11.17 -14.75 -5.58
CA GLY A 201 -10.83 -13.41 -6.05
C GLY A 201 -9.53 -13.31 -6.87
N SER A 202 -8.82 -14.44 -7.07
CA SER A 202 -7.79 -14.52 -8.12
C SER A 202 -8.42 -14.65 -9.51
N GLU A 203 -7.69 -14.18 -10.51
CA GLU A 203 -8.09 -14.22 -11.92
C GLU A 203 -7.08 -15.04 -12.73
N THR A 204 -7.48 -15.45 -13.93
CA THR A 204 -6.56 -16.00 -14.94
C THR A 204 -6.48 -15.02 -16.10
N GLN A 205 -5.28 -14.57 -16.44
CA GLN A 205 -5.05 -13.61 -17.53
C GLN A 205 -3.94 -14.07 -18.47
N PRO A 206 -3.98 -13.70 -19.76
CA PRO A 206 -2.86 -13.92 -20.67
C PRO A 206 -1.61 -13.16 -20.22
N LEU A 207 -0.47 -13.83 -20.17
CA LEU A 207 0.81 -13.24 -19.76
C LEU A 207 1.17 -12.00 -20.60
N GLU A 208 0.95 -12.08 -21.92
CA GLU A 208 1.22 -10.96 -22.83
C GLU A 208 0.41 -9.71 -22.49
N ARG A 209 -0.83 -9.87 -22.01
CA ARG A 209 -1.66 -8.74 -21.59
C ARG A 209 -1.03 -8.06 -20.39
N LEU A 210 -0.59 -8.82 -19.39
CA LEU A 210 0.04 -8.25 -18.20
C LEU A 210 1.31 -7.46 -18.54
N LEU A 211 2.19 -8.05 -19.38
CA LEU A 211 3.44 -7.42 -19.79
C LEU A 211 3.24 -6.14 -20.61
N ARG A 212 2.15 -6.04 -21.38
CA ARG A 212 1.82 -4.84 -22.18
C ARG A 212 1.09 -3.77 -21.37
N SER A 213 0.28 -4.16 -20.40
CA SER A 213 -0.60 -3.23 -19.66
C SER A 213 0.05 -2.65 -18.40
N PHE A 214 1.03 -3.32 -17.80
CA PHE A 214 1.58 -2.93 -16.51
C PHE A 214 3.11 -2.95 -16.50
N PRO A 215 3.77 -2.01 -15.80
CA PRO A 215 5.18 -2.15 -15.46
C PRO A 215 5.39 -3.44 -14.64
N SER A 216 6.36 -4.26 -15.05
CA SER A 216 6.55 -5.58 -14.47
C SER A 216 7.92 -5.77 -13.82
N ARG A 217 7.94 -6.59 -12.77
CA ARG A 217 9.14 -7.24 -12.23
C ARG A 217 8.99 -8.73 -12.41
N ILE A 218 10.00 -9.38 -12.98
CA ILE A 218 9.98 -10.80 -13.27
C ILE A 218 11.00 -11.49 -12.37
N TYR A 219 10.57 -12.56 -11.73
CA TYR A 219 11.39 -13.43 -10.91
C TYR A 219 11.28 -14.86 -11.42
N VAL A 220 12.43 -15.54 -11.52
CA VAL A 220 12.52 -16.94 -11.96
C VAL A 220 13.24 -17.73 -10.87
N LYS A 221 12.65 -18.86 -10.48
CA LYS A 221 13.25 -19.82 -9.55
C LYS A 221 13.98 -20.91 -10.32
N GLU A 222 15.31 -20.89 -10.22
CA GLU A 222 16.18 -22.00 -10.62
C GLU A 222 16.49 -22.81 -9.34
N ASN A 223 17.62 -22.51 -8.69
CA ASN A 223 17.92 -22.97 -7.33
C ASN A 223 17.45 -21.96 -6.26
N ASP A 224 17.50 -20.67 -6.60
CA ASP A 224 17.04 -19.55 -5.79
C ASP A 224 16.35 -18.53 -6.70
N TRP A 225 15.61 -17.59 -6.10
CA TRP A 225 14.90 -16.55 -6.81
C TRP A 225 15.83 -15.49 -7.36
N LYS A 226 15.83 -15.34 -8.70
CA LYS A 226 16.59 -14.30 -9.38
C LYS A 226 15.67 -13.38 -10.15
N ARG A 227 16.01 -12.09 -10.16
CA ARG A 227 15.34 -11.11 -11.01
C ARG A 227 15.76 -11.31 -12.46
N ALA A 228 14.79 -11.47 -13.35
CA ALA A 228 15.01 -11.64 -14.77
C ALA A 228 14.51 -10.41 -15.56
N LYS A 229 15.07 -10.22 -16.77
CA LYS A 229 14.58 -9.17 -17.70
C LYS A 229 13.38 -9.65 -18.52
N LYS A 230 13.25 -10.97 -18.70
CA LYS A 230 12.22 -11.65 -19.50
C LYS A 230 11.90 -13.01 -18.87
N ILE A 231 10.73 -13.56 -19.20
CA ILE A 231 10.25 -14.90 -18.77
C ILE A 231 10.73 -15.96 -19.74
#